data_AF-A0A429ZZD1-F1
#
_entry.id   AF-A0A429ZZD1-F1
#
_cell.length_a   1.000
_cell.length_b   1.000
_cell.length_c   1.000
_cell.angle_alpha   90.00
_cell.angle_beta   90.00
_cell.angle_gamma   90.00
#
_symmetry.space_group_name_H-M   'P 1'
#
loop_
_entity.id
_entity.type
_entity.pdbx_description
1 polymer ?
#
loop_
_entity_poly.entity_id
_entity_poly.type
_entity_poly.pdbx_seq_one_letter_code
_entity_poly.pdbx_strand_id
1 'polypeptide(L)'
;MEQSSFTSTYNQLHVELCQLIPIVDKVHGMHHPEFHDVTRIWEVLKEDVKAKNLDKIADLFNQLNKVTDNYQIPTDVCDSFKLVYNDLQQLEIAYCQSSKMRADV
;
A
#
# COMPACT_ATOMS: atom_id res chain seq x y z
N MET A 1 3.88 -4.73 24.63
CA MET A 1 3.54 -3.73 23.60
C MET A 1 2.64 -4.46 22.61
N GLU A 2 1.33 -4.21 22.64
CA GLU A 2 0.43 -4.80 21.66
C GLU A 2 0.69 -4.18 20.29
N GLN A 3 1.20 -4.99 19.36
CA GLN A 3 1.25 -4.61 17.95
C GLN A 3 -0.17 -4.69 17.40
N SER A 4 -0.68 -3.59 16.82
CA SER A 4 -1.97 -3.63 16.12
C SER A 4 -1.89 -4.57 14.92
N SER A 5 -3.03 -5.12 14.47
CA SER A 5 -3.10 -5.95 13.26
C SER A 5 -2.43 -5.25 12.06
N PHE A 6 -2.68 -3.95 11.91
CA PHE A 6 -2.01 -3.12 10.89
C PHE A 6 -0.48 -3.12 11.00
N THR A 7 0.08 -2.87 12.19
CA THR A 7 1.54 -2.83 12.38
C THR A 7 2.20 -4.19 12.10
N SER A 8 1.54 -5.28 12.47
CA SER A 8 2.03 -6.63 12.16
C SER A 8 2.03 -6.88 10.66
N THR A 9 0.93 -6.60 9.96
CA THR A 9 0.81 -6.75 8.50
C THR A 9 1.84 -5.89 7.77
N TYR A 10 2.02 -4.63 8.18
CA TYR A 10 3.05 -3.77 7.61
C TYR A 10 4.45 -4.39 7.71
N ASN A 11 4.84 -4.89 8.89
CA ASN A 11 6.17 -5.48 9.07
C ASN A 11 6.39 -6.74 8.22
N GLN A 12 5.33 -7.50 7.91
CA GLN A 12 5.39 -8.67 7.06
C GLN A 12 5.61 -8.30 5.59
N LEU A 13 4.91 -7.27 5.10
CA LEU A 13 4.87 -6.92 3.67
C LEU A 13 5.92 -5.87 3.27
N HIS A 14 6.31 -4.99 4.19
CA HIS A 14 7.13 -3.80 3.90
C HIS A 14 8.43 -4.11 3.17
N VAL A 15 9.13 -5.19 3.56
CA VAL A 15 10.43 -5.52 2.97
C VAL A 15 10.28 -5.88 1.50
N GLU A 16 9.28 -6.68 1.15
CA GLU A 16 8.99 -7.09 -0.22
C GLU A 16 8.49 -5.91 -1.05
N LEU A 17 7.54 -5.12 -0.52
CA LEU A 17 7.05 -3.90 -1.18
C LEU A 17 8.18 -2.91 -1.48
N CYS A 18 9.14 -2.72 -0.58
CA CYS A 18 10.32 -1.88 -0.83
C CYS A 18 11.22 -2.38 -1.97
N GLN A 19 11.25 -3.68 -2.21
CA GLN A 19 12.05 -4.28 -3.28
C GLN A 19 11.30 -4.24 -4.61
N LEU A 20 10.02 -4.61 -4.61
CA LEU A 20 9.25 -4.80 -5.84
C LEU A 20 8.80 -3.49 -6.47
N ILE A 21 8.32 -2.52 -5.69
CA ILE A 21 7.79 -1.26 -6.23
C ILE A 21 8.78 -0.55 -7.17
N PRO A 22 10.06 -0.29 -6.80
CA PRO A 22 10.99 0.38 -7.72
C PRO A 22 11.33 -0.46 -8.96
N ILE A 23 11.28 -1.79 -8.87
CA ILE A 23 11.53 -2.68 -10.01
C ILE A 23 10.33 -2.63 -10.97
N VAL A 24 9.12 -2.76 -10.44
CA VAL A 24 7.88 -2.72 -11.23
C VAL A 24 7.72 -1.35 -11.88
N ASP A 25 7.95 -0.26 -11.16
CA ASP A 25 7.88 1.09 -11.72
C ASP A 25 8.84 1.28 -12.90
N LYS A 26 10.07 0.77 -12.75
CA LYS A 26 11.08 0.83 -13.81
C LYS A 26 10.70 0.04 -15.07
N VAL A 27 10.07 -1.12 -14.91
CA VAL A 27 9.77 -2.03 -16.04
C VAL A 27 8.40 -1.73 -16.67
N HIS A 28 7.40 -1.40 -15.85
CA HIS A 28 6.02 -1.24 -16.26
C HIS A 28 5.56 0.22 -16.30
N GLY A 29 6.18 1.15 -15.55
CA GLY A 29 5.67 2.52 -15.38
C GLY A 29 5.48 3.30 -16.68
N MET A 30 6.25 3.00 -17.73
CA MET A 30 6.03 3.63 -19.05
C MET A 30 4.71 3.21 -19.73
N HIS A 31 4.26 1.97 -19.52
CA HIS A 31 2.98 1.46 -20.03
C HIS A 31 1.84 1.63 -19.01
N HIS A 32 2.18 1.67 -17.73
CA HIS A 32 1.30 1.83 -16.58
C HIS A 32 1.69 3.09 -15.80
N PRO A 33 1.42 4.31 -16.35
CA PRO A 33 1.87 5.57 -15.75
C PRO A 33 1.28 5.81 -14.36
N GLU A 34 0.15 5.18 -14.02
CA GLU A 34 -0.42 5.19 -12.67
C GLU A 34 0.55 4.62 -11.62
N PHE A 35 1.46 3.72 -12.03
CA PHE A 35 2.39 3.08 -11.12
C PHE A 35 3.46 4.06 -10.59
N HIS A 36 3.73 5.15 -11.32
CA HIS A 36 4.56 6.25 -10.81
C HIS A 36 3.91 6.93 -9.59
N ASP A 37 2.58 7.05 -9.60
CA ASP A 37 1.83 7.62 -8.48
C ASP A 37 1.76 6.64 -7.32
N VAL A 38 1.56 5.34 -7.58
CA VAL A 38 1.67 4.27 -6.56
C VAL A 38 3.03 4.35 -5.85
N THR A 39 4.11 4.47 -6.62
CA THR A 39 5.48 4.58 -6.08
C THR A 39 5.62 5.81 -5.18
N ARG A 40 5.14 6.98 -5.61
CA ARG A 40 5.20 8.20 -4.80
C ARG A 40 4.40 8.08 -3.50
N ILE A 41 3.19 7.54 -3.59
CA ILE A 41 2.32 7.38 -2.42
C ILE A 41 2.94 6.40 -1.42
N TRP A 42 3.54 5.30 -1.90
CA TRP A 42 4.23 4.32 -1.06
C TRP A 42 5.39 4.95 -0.28
N GLU A 43 6.20 5.80 -0.90
CA GLU A 43 7.29 6.48 -0.20
C GLU A 43 6.78 7.33 0.97
N VAL A 44 5.68 8.06 0.78
CA VAL A 44 5.07 8.85 1.87
C VAL A 44 4.45 7.94 2.94
N LEU A 45 3.75 6.88 2.52
CA LEU A 45 3.08 5.95 3.42
C LEU A 45 4.06 5.28 4.38
N LYS A 46 5.22 4.82 3.90
CA LYS A 46 6.25 4.22 4.77
C LYS A 46 6.73 5.17 5.85
N GLU A 47 6.94 6.44 5.52
CA GLU A 47 7.42 7.44 6.48
C GLU A 47 6.33 7.79 7.50
N ASP A 48 5.07 7.94 7.06
CA ASP A 48 3.95 8.19 7.98
C ASP A 48 3.64 6.99 8.90
N VAL A 49 3.83 5.75 8.42
CA VAL A 49 3.74 4.53 9.26
C VAL A 49 4.81 4.54 10.35
N LYS A 50 6.06 4.87 10.02
CA LYS A 50 7.14 5.00 11.01
C LYS A 50 6.85 6.11 12.02
N ALA A 51 6.32 7.24 11.55
CA ALA A 51 5.94 8.38 12.39
C ALA A 51 4.63 8.17 13.18
N LYS A 52 3.92 7.06 12.95
CA LYS A 52 2.60 6.74 13.54
C LYS A 52 1.55 7.83 13.26
N ASN A 53 1.61 8.44 12.09
CA ASN A 53 0.73 9.53 11.68
C ASN A 53 -0.57 8.99 11.05
N LEU A 54 -1.45 8.45 11.90
CA LEU A 54 -2.61 7.65 11.48
C LEU A 54 -3.62 8.43 10.61
N ASP A 55 -3.79 9.73 10.84
CA ASP A 55 -4.75 10.56 10.10
C ASP A 55 -4.34 10.71 8.63
N LYS A 56 -3.04 10.85 8.35
CA LYS A 56 -2.52 10.92 6.97
C LYS A 56 -2.54 9.58 6.26
N ILE A 57 -2.38 8.47 7.01
CA ILE A 57 -2.38 7.12 6.44
C ILE A 57 -3.72 6.81 5.75
N ALA A 58 -4.86 7.24 6.32
CA ALA A 58 -6.17 7.10 5.68
C ALA A 58 -6.24 7.79 4.32
N ASP A 59 -5.75 9.04 4.24
CA ASP A 59 -5.74 9.82 3.00
C ASP A 59 -4.83 9.19 1.93
N LEU A 60 -3.73 8.55 2.34
CA LEU A 60 -2.82 7.85 1.43
C LEU A 60 -3.46 6.57 0.88
N PHE A 61 -4.18 5.79 1.69
CA PHE A 61 -4.93 4.64 1.18
C PHE A 61 -6.07 5.05 0.24
N ASN A 62 -6.77 6.14 0.54
CA ASN A 62 -7.76 6.72 -0.36
C ASN A 62 -7.15 7.15 -1.70
N GLN A 63 -5.93 7.67 -1.70
CA GLN A 63 -5.20 7.99 -2.92
C GLN A 63 -4.79 6.72 -3.67
N LEU A 64 -4.28 5.70 -2.98
CA LEU A 64 -3.95 4.40 -3.60
C LEU A 64 -5.17 3.82 -4.32
N ASN A 65 -6.33 3.72 -3.65
CA ASN A 65 -7.56 3.23 -4.29
C ASN A 65 -7.92 4.00 -5.57
N LYS A 66 -7.74 5.32 -5.59
CA LYS A 66 -8.07 6.13 -6.77
C LYS A 66 -7.12 5.88 -7.93
N VAL A 67 -5.82 5.79 -7.68
CA VAL A 67 -4.83 5.63 -8.75
C VAL A 67 -4.77 4.20 -9.28
N THR A 68 -5.11 3.21 -8.45
CA THR A 68 -5.08 1.80 -8.83
C THR A 68 -6.44 1.25 -9.28
N ASP A 69 -7.46 2.11 -9.37
CA ASP A 69 -8.86 1.71 -9.58
C ASP A 69 -9.28 0.55 -8.63
N ASN A 70 -9.13 0.79 -7.33
CA ASN A 70 -9.39 -0.18 -6.27
C ASN A 70 -8.52 -1.45 -6.39
N TYR A 71 -7.24 -1.26 -6.74
CA TYR A 71 -6.26 -2.33 -6.98
C TYR A 71 -6.67 -3.29 -8.09
N GLN A 72 -7.38 -2.80 -9.11
CA GLN A 72 -7.70 -3.61 -10.28
C GLN A 72 -6.42 -3.98 -11.03
N ILE A 73 -6.18 -5.28 -11.17
CA ILE A 73 -5.00 -5.82 -11.84
C ILE A 73 -5.18 -5.74 -13.36
N PRO A 74 -4.28 -5.05 -14.10
CA PRO A 74 -4.31 -5.07 -15.57
C PRO A 74 -3.99 -6.46 -16.13
N THR A 75 -4.45 -6.77 -17.34
CA THR A 75 -4.27 -8.12 -17.94
C THR A 75 -2.87 -8.39 -18.48
N ASP A 76 -2.08 -7.33 -18.69
CA ASP A 76 -0.79 -7.33 -19.38
C ASP A 76 0.42 -7.08 -18.45
N VAL A 77 0.28 -7.41 -17.17
CA VAL A 77 1.34 -7.25 -16.16
C VAL A 77 1.91 -8.58 -15.66
N CYS A 78 3.14 -8.53 -15.15
CA CYS A 78 3.79 -9.68 -14.52
C CYS A 78 3.28 -9.94 -13.10
N ASP A 79 3.63 -11.10 -12.53
CA ASP A 79 3.19 -11.48 -11.19
C ASP A 79 3.70 -10.56 -10.08
N SER A 80 4.87 -9.92 -10.26
CA SER A 80 5.38 -8.93 -9.29
C SER A 80 4.49 -7.70 -9.19
N PHE A 81 3.89 -7.25 -10.30
CA PHE A 81 2.91 -6.14 -10.28
C PHE A 81 1.67 -6.56 -9.48
N LYS A 82 1.15 -7.75 -9.76
CA LYS A 82 -0.02 -8.31 -9.05
C LYS A 82 0.24 -8.40 -7.56
N LEU A 83 1.43 -8.88 -7.18
CA LEU A 83 1.84 -9.01 -5.79
C LEU A 83 1.86 -7.65 -5.08
N VAL A 84 2.45 -6.62 -5.71
CA VAL A 84 2.42 -5.25 -5.15
C VAL A 84 0.99 -4.78 -4.89
N TYR A 85 0.08 -4.95 -5.85
CA TYR A 85 -1.32 -4.51 -5.68
C TYR A 85 -2.04 -5.29 -4.56
N ASN A 86 -1.87 -6.61 -4.52
CA ASN A 86 -2.46 -7.45 -3.48
C ASN A 86 -1.94 -7.08 -2.09
N ASP A 87 -0.64 -6.86 -1.93
CA ASP A 87 -0.01 -6.53 -0.66
C ASP A 87 -0.42 -5.14 -0.16
N LEU A 88 -0.51 -4.15 -1.06
CA LEU A 88 -1.01 -2.83 -0.72
C LEU A 88 -2.49 -2.88 -0.28
N GLN A 89 -3.32 -3.66 -0.98
CA GLN A 89 -4.72 -3.86 -0.60
C GLN A 89 -4.83 -4.59 0.75
N GLN A 90 -4.01 -5.63 1.00
CA GLN A 90 -3.99 -6.33 2.27
C GLN A 90 -3.61 -5.40 3.42
N LEU A 91 -2.62 -4.51 3.19
CA LEU A 91 -2.20 -3.53 4.16
C LEU A 91 -3.32 -2.53 4.49
N GLU A 92 -4.07 -2.07 3.48
CA GLU A 92 -5.24 -1.21 3.67
C GLU A 92 -6.35 -1.90 4.47
N ILE A 93 -6.64 -3.17 4.18
CA ILE A 93 -7.64 -3.95 4.93
C ILE A 93 -7.27 -4.01 6.40
N ALA A 94 -5.99 -4.30 6.71
CA ALA A 94 -5.50 -4.35 8.08
C ALA A 94 -5.60 -2.98 8.78
N TYR A 95 -5.33 -1.88 8.06
CA TYR A 95 -5.54 -0.51 8.55
C TYR A 95 -7.02 -0.25 8.87
N CYS A 96 -7.92 -0.55 7.92
CA CYS A 96 -9.36 -0.36 8.08
C CYS A 96 -9.90 -1.15 9.29
N GLN A 97 -9.50 -2.41 9.46
CA GLN A 97 -9.90 -3.23 10.61
C GLN A 97 -9.40 -2.64 11.94
N SER A 98 -8.15 -2.20 11.97
CA SER A 98 -7.54 -1.59 13.16
C SER A 98 -8.17 -0.24 13.52
N SER A 99 -8.63 0.52 12.51
CA SER A 99 -9.31 1.80 12.71
C SER A 99 -10.75 1.64 13.20
N LYS A 100 -11.49 0.64 12.70
CA LYS A 100 -12.88 0.33 13.13
C LYS A 100 -12.94 -0.07 14.60
N MET A 101 -11.97 -0.84 15.10
CA MET A 101 -11.87 -1.22 16.52
C MET A 101 -11.74 -0.04 17.50
N ARG A 102 -11.33 1.16 17.03
CA ARG A 102 -11.23 2.37 17.87
C ARG A 102 -12.52 3.20 17.89
N ALA A 103 -13.44 2.98 16.96
CA ALA A 103 -14.69 3.74 16.87
C ALA A 103 -15.84 3.12 17.70
N ASP A 104 -15.69 1.84 18.10
CA ASP A 104 -16.72 1.08 18.83
C ASP A 104 -16.45 0.98 20.35
N VAL A 105 -15.57 1.83 20.90
CA VAL A 105 -15.25 1.93 22.35
C VAL A 105 -15.56 3.31 22.90
#